data_AF-A0AAV8VE20-F1
#
_entry.id   AF-A0AAV8VE20-F1
#
_cell.length_a   1.000
_cell.length_b   1.000
_cell.length_c   1.000
_cell.angle_alpha   90.00
_cell.angle_beta   90.00
_cell.angle_gamma   90.00
#
_symmetry.space_group_name_H-M   'P 1'
#
loop_
_entity.id
_entity.type
_entity.pdbx_description
1 polymer ?
#
loop_
_entity_poly.entity_id
_entity_poly.type
_entity_poly.pdbx_seq_one_letter_code
_entity_poly.pdbx_strand_id
1 'polypeptide(L)'
;MNDSNIFSESRLKAAIEDNSLCFPEWGGIVGDDAFPLKKYVMKPYSRHGMSESQRMFNYRLSRTRRIVENAFGIMASRFRIFSRSIEVCPDKVDDIVKAACALDNWLRRTSTNHYMPPGTTDHEDIDTGIMTPGLWRKDVSNDQGFIEGH
;
A
#
# COMPACT_ATOMS: atom_id res chain seq x y z
N MET A 1 -14.63 11.13 -0.09
CA MET A 1 -13.77 11.17 -1.29
C MET A 1 -13.23 9.77 -1.49
N ASN A 2 -13.30 9.18 -2.69
CA ASN A 2 -12.79 7.82 -2.95
C ASN A 2 -11.56 7.91 -3.86
N ASP A 3 -10.60 7.00 -3.67
CA ASP A 3 -9.30 6.95 -4.34
C ASP A 3 -9.40 6.95 -5.87
N SER A 4 -10.47 6.36 -6.42
CA SER A 4 -10.77 6.39 -7.86
C SER A 4 -10.96 7.82 -8.38
N ASN A 5 -11.60 8.70 -7.61
CA ASN A 5 -11.79 10.12 -7.97
C ASN A 5 -10.51 10.92 -7.73
N ILE A 6 -9.74 10.61 -6.67
CA ILE A 6 -8.45 11.27 -6.44
C ILE A 6 -7.50 10.97 -7.61
N PHE A 7 -7.46 9.71 -8.07
CA PHE A 7 -6.68 9.31 -9.22
C PHE A 7 -7.16 9.97 -10.52
N SER A 8 -8.48 10.10 -10.73
CA SER A 8 -9.02 10.70 -11.97
C SER A 8 -8.60 12.15 -12.17
N GLU A 9 -8.41 12.89 -11.08
CA GLU A 9 -7.96 14.29 -11.04
C GLU A 9 -6.44 14.42 -10.82
N SER A 10 -5.72 13.31 -10.65
CA SER A 10 -4.31 13.35 -10.29
C SER A 10 -3.38 13.71 -11.46
N ARG A 11 -2.30 14.41 -11.14
CA ARG A 11 -1.16 14.59 -12.05
C ARG A 11 -0.54 13.24 -12.47
N LEU A 12 -0.65 12.22 -11.61
CA LEU A 12 -0.17 10.88 -11.91
C LEU A 12 -0.91 10.28 -13.12
N LYS A 13 -2.25 10.33 -13.13
CA LYS A 13 -3.03 9.87 -14.29
C LYS A 13 -2.66 10.63 -15.56
N ALA A 14 -2.58 11.95 -15.49
CA ALA A 14 -2.21 12.78 -16.64
C ALA A 14 -0.84 12.33 -17.21
N ALA A 15 0.15 12.15 -16.33
CA ALA A 15 1.50 11.74 -16.66
C ALA A 15 1.63 10.29 -17.20
N ILE A 16 0.64 9.43 -16.91
CA ILE A 16 0.51 8.09 -17.52
C ILE A 16 -0.09 8.22 -18.92
N GLU A 17 -1.15 9.02 -19.08
CA GLU A 17 -1.91 9.15 -20.32
C GLU A 17 -1.16 9.94 -21.41
N ASP A 18 -0.33 10.91 -21.03
CA ASP A 18 0.55 11.66 -21.95
C ASP A 18 1.93 11.00 -22.17
N ASN A 19 2.15 9.84 -21.53
CA ASN A 19 3.39 9.07 -21.56
C ASN A 19 4.62 9.80 -20.97
N SER A 20 4.44 10.85 -20.15
CA SER A 20 5.55 11.58 -19.53
C SER A 20 6.31 10.77 -18.49
N LEU A 21 5.69 9.72 -17.92
CA LEU A 21 6.34 8.77 -17.01
C LEU A 21 7.17 7.70 -17.72
N CYS A 22 7.09 7.60 -19.05
CA CYS A 22 7.73 6.55 -19.84
C CYS A 22 7.41 5.14 -19.30
N PHE A 23 6.14 4.87 -19.00
CA PHE A 23 5.71 3.54 -18.57
C PHE A 23 6.08 2.51 -19.65
N PRO A 24 6.61 1.33 -19.28
CA PRO A 24 6.78 0.27 -20.26
C PRO A 24 5.41 -0.13 -20.83
N GLU A 25 5.37 -0.54 -22.10
CA GLU A 25 4.11 -0.89 -22.80
C GLU A 25 3.32 -2.01 -22.09
N TRP A 26 4.03 -2.91 -21.42
CA TRP A 26 3.46 -3.98 -20.60
C TRP A 26 3.20 -3.57 -19.13
N GLY A 27 3.58 -2.35 -18.75
CA GLY A 27 3.51 -1.83 -17.40
C GLY A 27 2.13 -1.28 -17.03
N GLY A 28 1.83 -1.30 -15.75
CA GLY A 28 0.61 -0.71 -15.21
C GLY A 28 0.65 -0.59 -13.70
N ILE A 29 -0.38 0.04 -13.15
CA ILE A 29 -0.62 0.19 -11.72
C ILE A 29 -1.65 -0.83 -11.25
N VAL A 30 -1.53 -1.24 -9.98
CA VAL A 30 -2.47 -2.15 -9.33
C VAL A 30 -3.52 -1.31 -8.58
N GLY A 31 -4.78 -1.44 -8.99
CA GLY A 31 -5.93 -0.82 -8.34
C GLY A 31 -6.69 -1.79 -7.43
N ASP A 32 -7.58 -1.24 -6.61
CA ASP A 32 -8.63 -2.00 -5.95
C ASP A 32 -9.87 -2.18 -6.86
N ASP A 33 -10.92 -2.79 -6.31
CA ASP A 33 -12.15 -3.04 -7.05
C ASP A 33 -12.98 -1.77 -7.34
N ALA A 34 -12.70 -0.64 -6.68
CA ALA A 34 -13.36 0.64 -6.96
C ALA A 34 -12.76 1.36 -8.19
N PHE A 35 -11.59 0.94 -8.67
CA PHE A 35 -11.03 1.48 -9.92
C PHE A 35 -11.69 0.85 -11.15
N PRO A 36 -11.90 1.62 -12.23
CA PRO A 36 -12.25 1.07 -13.53
C PRO A 36 -11.03 0.36 -14.16
N LEU A 37 -11.28 -0.75 -14.86
CA LEU A 37 -10.22 -1.41 -15.63
C LEU A 37 -9.77 -0.51 -16.78
N LYS A 38 -8.45 -0.29 -16.91
CA LYS A 38 -7.84 0.49 -17.99
C LYS A 38 -6.63 -0.25 -18.54
N LYS A 39 -6.12 0.17 -19.71
CA LYS A 39 -4.88 -0.39 -20.30
C LYS A 39 -3.69 -0.38 -19.33
N TYR A 40 -3.66 0.59 -18.42
CA TYR A 40 -2.60 0.81 -17.45
C TYR A 40 -3.05 0.57 -15.98
N VAL A 41 -4.29 0.11 -15.73
CA VAL A 41 -4.80 -0.18 -14.37
C VAL A 41 -5.29 -1.62 -14.32
N MET A 42 -4.64 -2.45 -13.52
CA MET A 42 -5.06 -3.82 -13.23
C MET A 42 -5.89 -3.86 -11.95
N LYS A 43 -7.04 -4.51 -12.00
CA LYS A 43 -7.95 -4.68 -10.86
C LYS A 43 -8.37 -6.15 -10.71
N PRO A 44 -8.82 -6.60 -9.53
CA PRO A 44 -9.25 -7.98 -9.36
C PRO A 44 -10.50 -8.28 -10.21
N TYR A 45 -10.61 -9.53 -10.67
CA TYR A 45 -11.86 -10.07 -11.18
C TYR A 45 -12.91 -10.14 -10.07
N SER A 46 -14.18 -9.93 -10.42
CA SER A 46 -15.32 -10.12 -9.50
C SER A 46 -15.32 -11.54 -8.95
N ARG A 47 -15.65 -11.70 -7.66
CA ARG A 47 -15.59 -13.00 -6.97
C ARG A 47 -16.62 -14.03 -7.43
N HIS A 48 -17.60 -13.63 -8.24
CA HIS A 48 -18.69 -14.49 -8.70
C HIS A 48 -18.30 -15.22 -9.99
N GLY A 49 -18.44 -16.55 -10.02
CA GLY A 49 -18.24 -17.35 -11.23
C GLY A 49 -16.80 -17.39 -11.77
N MET A 50 -15.78 -17.14 -10.92
CA MET A 50 -14.39 -17.08 -11.39
C MET A 50 -13.86 -18.43 -11.87
N SER A 51 -13.22 -18.41 -13.05
CA SER A 51 -12.38 -19.51 -13.52
C SER A 51 -11.13 -19.68 -12.64
N GLU A 52 -10.45 -20.82 -12.77
CA GLU A 52 -9.19 -21.07 -12.08
C GLU A 52 -8.11 -20.04 -12.42
N SER A 53 -7.97 -19.66 -13.69
CA SER A 53 -7.02 -18.64 -14.13
C SER A 53 -7.30 -17.26 -13.53
N GLN A 54 -8.57 -16.87 -13.38
CA GLN A 54 -8.98 -15.63 -12.73
C GLN A 54 -8.67 -15.64 -11.24
N ARG A 55 -8.86 -16.80 -10.56
CA ARG A 55 -8.46 -16.97 -9.15
C ARG A 55 -6.96 -16.81 -8.97
N MET A 56 -6.15 -17.44 -9.83
CA MET A 56 -4.70 -17.32 -9.83
C MET A 56 -4.24 -15.87 -10.06
N PHE A 57 -4.89 -15.16 -10.98
CA PHE A 57 -4.63 -13.74 -11.21
C PHE A 57 -4.94 -12.89 -9.96
N ASN A 58 -6.14 -13.04 -9.38
CA ASN A 58 -6.53 -12.30 -8.19
C ASN A 58 -5.61 -12.56 -7.00
N TYR A 59 -5.13 -13.80 -6.86
CA TYR A 59 -4.13 -14.18 -5.86
C TYR A 59 -2.82 -13.42 -6.05
N ARG A 60 -2.26 -13.42 -7.27
CA ARG A 60 -1.03 -12.67 -7.60
C ARG A 60 -1.20 -11.17 -7.39
N LEU A 61 -2.34 -10.62 -7.80
CA LEU A 61 -2.66 -9.21 -7.61
C LEU A 61 -2.71 -8.84 -6.11
N SER A 62 -3.34 -9.70 -5.30
CA SER A 62 -3.40 -9.53 -3.84
C SER A 62 -2.01 -9.59 -3.20
N ARG A 63 -1.13 -10.49 -3.67
CA ARG A 63 0.27 -10.53 -3.24
C ARG A 63 1.03 -9.25 -3.54
N THR A 64 0.85 -8.65 -4.72
CA THR A 64 1.47 -7.37 -5.06
C THR A 64 0.97 -6.25 -4.14
N ARG A 65 -0.35 -6.19 -3.91
CA ARG A 65 -0.93 -5.21 -2.97
C ARG A 65 -0.38 -5.35 -1.56
N ARG A 66 -0.16 -6.58 -1.09
CA ARG A 66 0.37 -6.87 0.25
C ARG A 66 1.77 -6.28 0.47
N ILE A 67 2.58 -6.11 -0.58
CA ILE A 67 3.87 -5.41 -0.47
C ILE A 67 3.64 -3.93 -0.13
N VAL A 68 2.69 -3.29 -0.80
CA VAL A 68 2.32 -1.89 -0.60
C VAL A 68 1.69 -1.69 0.78
N GLU A 69 0.79 -2.58 1.19
CA GLU A 69 0.18 -2.58 2.53
C GLU A 69 1.23 -2.73 3.63
N ASN A 70 2.19 -3.65 3.48
CA ASN A 70 3.30 -3.78 4.41
C ASN A 70 4.12 -2.49 4.49
N ALA A 71 4.46 -1.87 3.36
CA ALA A 71 5.27 -0.65 3.33
C ALA A 71 4.60 0.50 4.09
N PHE A 72 3.33 0.79 3.78
CA PHE A 72 2.58 1.85 4.46
C PHE A 72 2.25 1.52 5.90
N GLY A 73 1.91 0.25 6.19
CA GLY A 73 1.62 -0.22 7.53
C GLY A 73 2.80 -0.06 8.49
N ILE A 74 4.01 -0.41 8.03
CA ILE A 74 5.26 -0.21 8.78
C ILE A 74 5.55 1.27 8.95
N MET A 75 5.42 2.06 7.88
CA MET A 75 5.64 3.50 7.98
C MET A 75 4.69 4.14 9.00
N ALA A 76 3.42 3.74 9.01
CA ALA A 76 2.44 4.23 9.97
C ALA A 76 2.74 3.78 11.41
N SER A 77 3.10 2.51 11.61
CA SER A 77 3.44 2.00 12.96
C SER A 77 4.71 2.64 13.53
N ARG A 78 5.65 3.07 12.68
CA ARG A 78 6.90 3.72 13.10
C ARG A 78 6.74 5.22 13.28
N PHE A 79 6.02 5.88 12.40
CA PHE A 79 5.80 7.33 12.44
C PHE A 79 4.36 7.62 12.84
N ARG A 80 4.14 7.78 14.16
CA ARG A 80 2.82 8.04 14.78
C ARG A 80 2.04 9.22 14.18
N ILE A 81 2.70 10.11 13.42
CA ILE A 81 2.03 11.17 12.67
C ILE A 81 1.03 10.63 11.66
N PHE A 82 1.23 9.42 11.12
CA PHE A 82 0.30 8.76 10.20
C PHE A 82 -0.78 7.93 10.91
N SER A 83 -0.68 7.72 12.23
CA SER A 83 -1.70 7.00 13.01
C SER A 83 -2.96 7.85 13.26
N ARG A 84 -2.91 9.16 12.98
CA ARG A 84 -4.00 10.11 13.18
C ARG A 84 -4.11 11.07 12.00
N SER A 85 -5.21 11.82 11.94
CA SER A 85 -5.36 12.93 11.00
C SER A 85 -4.18 13.89 11.12
N ILE A 86 -3.55 14.21 9.99
CA ILE A 86 -2.43 15.15 9.94
C ILE A 86 -3.01 16.56 9.91
N GLU A 87 -3.00 17.24 11.04
CA GLU A 87 -3.55 18.60 11.22
C GLU A 87 -2.55 19.68 10.77
N VAL A 88 -2.11 19.61 9.52
CA VAL A 88 -1.21 20.61 8.90
C VAL A 88 -1.74 21.05 7.55
N CYS A 89 -1.27 22.20 7.05
CA CYS A 89 -1.59 22.63 5.69
C CYS A 89 -1.16 21.57 4.67
N PRO A 90 -1.96 21.31 3.61
CA PRO A 90 -1.64 20.30 2.60
C PRO A 90 -0.22 20.37 2.04
N ASP A 91 0.30 21.58 1.83
CA ASP A 91 1.68 21.81 1.34
C ASP A 91 2.75 21.20 2.26
N LYS A 92 2.48 21.09 3.57
CA LYS A 92 3.38 20.48 4.55
C LYS A 92 3.23 18.96 4.66
N VAL A 93 2.09 18.42 4.22
CA VAL A 93 1.87 16.97 4.19
C VAL A 93 2.86 16.30 3.24
N ASP A 94 3.09 16.91 2.07
CA ASP A 94 4.05 16.41 1.09
C ASP A 94 5.47 16.32 1.66
N ASP A 95 5.90 17.35 2.39
CA ASP A 95 7.22 17.39 3.04
C ASP A 95 7.34 16.30 4.11
N ILE A 96 6.29 16.10 4.92
CA ILE A 96 6.22 15.06 5.95
C ILE A 96 6.33 13.67 5.32
N VAL A 97 5.55 13.39 4.27
CA VAL A 97 5.56 12.09 3.58
C VAL A 97 6.95 11.83 2.97
N LYS A 98 7.54 12.82 2.29
CA LYS A 98 8.90 12.69 1.71
C LYS A 98 9.96 12.44 2.79
N ALA A 99 9.91 13.18 3.90
CA ALA A 99 10.83 13.01 5.01
C ALA A 99 10.69 11.61 5.64
N ALA A 100 9.47 11.14 5.86
CA ALA A 100 9.21 9.79 6.36
C ALA A 100 9.73 8.70 5.41
N CYS A 101 9.50 8.82 4.11
CA CYS A 101 10.07 7.91 3.11
C CYS A 101 11.60 7.89 3.14
N ALA A 102 12.24 9.06 3.23
CA ALA A 102 13.70 9.15 3.29
C ALA A 102 14.26 8.50 4.56
N LEU A 103 13.64 8.77 5.73
CA LEU A 103 14.01 8.19 7.01
C LEU A 103 13.77 6.68 7.05
N ASP A 104 12.62 6.20 6.59
CA ASP A 104 12.28 4.78 6.48
C ASP A 104 13.33 4.04 5.64
N ASN A 105 13.66 4.57 4.46
CA ASN A 105 14.68 4.00 3.58
C ASN A 105 16.07 3.99 4.22
N TRP A 106 16.44 5.07 4.91
CA TRP A 106 17.73 5.16 5.59
C TRP A 106 17.82 4.14 6.73
N LEU A 107 16.81 4.06 7.61
CA LEU A 107 16.77 3.13 8.74
C LEU A 107 16.73 1.66 8.30
N ARG A 108 16.01 1.34 7.22
CA ARG A 108 16.04 -0.01 6.60
C ARG A 108 17.44 -0.41 6.18
N ARG A 109 18.29 0.53 5.74
CA ARG A 109 19.66 0.28 5.27
C ARG A 109 20.68 0.28 6.39
N THR A 110 20.54 1.15 7.39
CA THR A 110 21.57 1.34 8.43
C THR A 110 21.27 0.60 9.73
N SER A 111 20.03 0.18 9.96
CA SER A 111 19.59 -0.43 11.22
C SER A 111 18.58 -1.55 11.00
N THR A 112 18.77 -2.35 9.93
CA THR A 112 17.78 -3.34 9.44
C THR A 112 17.21 -4.21 10.55
N ASN A 113 18.04 -4.86 11.38
CA ASN A 113 17.54 -5.80 12.40
C ASN A 113 16.75 -5.11 13.53
N HIS A 114 17.01 -3.83 13.80
CA HIS A 114 16.30 -3.06 14.81
C HIS A 114 15.02 -2.42 14.26
N TYR A 115 15.11 -1.88 13.03
CA TYR A 115 14.00 -1.21 12.37
C TYR A 115 12.97 -2.20 11.78
N MET A 116 13.47 -3.31 11.25
CA MET A 116 12.73 -4.40 10.60
C MET A 116 13.08 -5.76 11.26
N PRO A 117 12.73 -5.98 12.54
CA PRO A 117 12.94 -7.28 13.17
C PRO A 117 12.17 -8.40 12.43
N PRO A 118 12.60 -9.66 12.55
CA PRO A 118 11.89 -10.79 11.94
C PRO A 118 10.40 -10.80 12.30
N GLY A 119 9.54 -11.08 11.32
CA GLY A 119 8.09 -11.05 11.47
C GLY A 119 7.45 -9.67 11.32
N THR A 120 8.23 -8.60 11.04
CA THR A 120 7.66 -7.27 10.81
C THR A 120 6.63 -7.28 9.67
N THR A 121 6.95 -7.89 8.53
CA THR A 121 6.08 -7.96 7.35
C THR A 121 5.20 -9.20 7.35
N ASP A 122 4.06 -9.15 6.66
CA ASP A 122 3.25 -10.34 6.38
C ASP A 122 4.07 -11.42 5.68
N HIS A 123 4.01 -12.65 6.21
CA HIS A 123 4.68 -13.82 5.64
C HIS A 123 3.64 -14.78 5.07
N GLU A 124 3.93 -15.34 3.90
CA GLU A 124 3.10 -16.36 3.27
C GLU A 124 3.90 -17.65 3.17
N ASP A 125 3.34 -18.72 3.70
CA ASP A 125 3.84 -20.06 3.44
C ASP A 125 3.36 -20.49 2.04
N ILE A 126 4.31 -20.70 1.12
CA ILE A 126 4.00 -20.93 -0.30
C ILE A 126 3.38 -22.32 -0.53
N ASP A 127 3.72 -23.29 0.32
CA ASP A 127 3.26 -24.67 0.17
C ASP A 127 1.82 -24.85 0.68
N THR A 128 1.47 -24.14 1.76
CA THR A 128 0.15 -24.22 2.40
C THR A 128 -0.78 -23.07 2.02
N GLY A 129 -0.25 -21.97 1.48
CA GLY A 129 -0.98 -20.73 1.24
C GLY A 129 -1.38 -19.98 2.52
N ILE A 130 -0.87 -20.40 3.69
CA ILE A 130 -1.23 -19.79 4.98
C ILE A 130 -0.51 -18.45 5.13
N MET A 131 -1.31 -17.44 5.47
CA MET A 131 -0.84 -16.08 5.73
C MET A 131 -0.61 -15.86 7.22
N THR A 132 0.62 -15.48 7.59
CA THR A 132 0.96 -14.98 8.92
C THR A 132 1.03 -13.45 8.90
N PRO A 133 0.17 -12.74 9.65
CA PRO A 133 0.19 -11.27 9.74
C PRO A 133 1.51 -10.73 10.32
N GLY A 134 2.02 -9.64 9.74
CA GLY A 134 3.20 -8.94 10.24
C GLY A 134 2.94 -8.19 11.55
N LEU A 135 4.00 -7.97 12.33
CA LEU A 135 3.92 -7.28 13.63
C LEU A 135 3.28 -5.89 13.54
N TRP A 136 3.52 -5.14 12.44
CA TRP A 136 2.97 -3.79 12.27
C TRP A 136 1.44 -3.76 12.33
N ARG A 137 0.76 -4.86 11.96
CA ARG A 137 -0.71 -4.94 12.00
C ARG A 137 -1.24 -4.83 13.43
N LYS A 138 -0.48 -5.28 14.44
CA LYS A 138 -0.85 -5.17 15.86
C LYS A 138 -0.64 -3.74 16.39
N ASP A 139 0.48 -3.13 16.02
CA ASP A 139 0.84 -1.78 16.46
C ASP A 139 -0.16 -0.73 15.95
N VAL A 140 -0.55 -0.82 14.67
CA VAL A 140 -1.57 0.07 14.08
C VAL A 140 -2.93 -0.12 14.75
N SER A 141 -3.31 -1.36 15.09
CA SER A 141 -4.60 -1.65 15.75
C SER A 141 -4.65 -1.06 17.17
N ASN A 142 -3.53 -1.12 17.91
CA ASN A 142 -3.46 -0.58 19.27
C ASN A 142 -3.52 0.95 19.31
N ASP A 143 -2.93 1.64 18.32
CA ASP A 143 -2.99 3.11 18.23
C ASP A 143 -4.40 3.62 17.90
N GLN A 144 -5.24 2.82 17.22
CA GLN A 144 -6.65 3.15 16.94
C GLN A 144 -7.58 2.92 18.15
N GLY A 145 -7.26 1.98 19.04
CA GLY A 145 -8.07 1.63 20.21
C GLY A 145 -8.04 2.66 21.36
N PHE A 146 -7.14 3.64 21.35
CA PHE A 146 -7.05 4.67 22.39
C PHE A 146 -8.10 5.79 22.27
N ILE A 147 -8.95 5.77 21.24
CA ILE A 147 -9.90 6.86 20.92
C ILE A 147 -11.35 6.55 21.38
N GLU A 148 -11.65 5.32 21.81
CA GLU A 148 -13.01 4.94 22.28
C GLU A 148 -13.23 5.08 23.80
N GLY A 149 -12.30 5.70 24.53
CA GLY A 149 -12.33 5.77 25.98
C GLY A 149 -12.41 7.18 26.56
N HIS A 150 -13.41 7.99 26.18
CA HIS A 150 -13.84 9.18 26.94
C HIS A 150 -15.32 9.50 26.72
#